data_AF-G0U1G2-F1
#
_entry.id   AF-G0U1G2-F1
#
_cell.length_a   1.000
_cell.length_b   1.000
_cell.length_c   1.000
_cell.angle_alpha   90.00
_cell.angle_beta   90.00
_cell.angle_gamma   90.00
#
_symmetry.space_group_name_H-M   'P 1'
#
loop_
_entity.id
_entity.type
_entity.pdbx_description
1 polymer ?
#
loop_
_entity_poly.entity_id
_entity_poly.type
_entity_poly.pdbx_seq_one_letter_code
_entity_poly.pdbx_strand_id
1 'polypeptide(L)'
;MSLVSLQEELMQLHAQREDIFKTIKEAMSFLETTPVGLRGSLVDEEGFPRDDCDLYAVRRARHTVNCAQNDLKAIEATMFEKLEQLHMAKRETTTMEEVVNESKQRDMLAEKKRAIQRCMSAKKPFVRVVSVREGSPAAEAGLL
;
A
#
# COMPACT_ATOMS: atom_id res chain seq x y z
N MET A 1 -11.45 -10.75 13.39
CA MET A 1 -11.89 -10.32 12.04
C MET A 1 -11.08 -11.11 11.03
N SER A 2 -11.68 -11.64 9.97
CA SER A 2 -10.94 -12.40 8.97
C SER A 2 -10.27 -11.45 7.97
N LEU A 3 -9.16 -11.85 7.36
CA LEU A 3 -8.51 -11.04 6.31
C LEU A 3 -9.44 -10.74 5.13
N VAL A 4 -10.37 -11.65 4.85
CA VAL A 4 -11.38 -11.52 3.80
C VAL A 4 -12.39 -10.43 4.17
N SER A 5 -12.85 -10.37 5.42
CA SER A 5 -13.80 -9.34 5.86
C SER A 5 -13.20 -7.93 5.79
N LEU A 6 -11.92 -7.77 6.13
CA LEU A 6 -11.22 -6.47 6.02
C LEU A 6 -11.10 -5.99 4.56
N GLN A 7 -10.89 -6.91 3.62
CA GLN A 7 -10.84 -6.58 2.20
C GLN A 7 -12.22 -6.17 1.67
N GLU A 8 -13.27 -6.89 2.05
CA GLU A 8 -14.65 -6.54 1.69
C GLU A 8 -15.04 -5.16 2.23
N GLU A 9 -14.74 -4.87 3.50
CA GLU A 9 -14.97 -3.55 4.11
C GLU A 9 -14.22 -2.43 3.36
N LEU A 10 -12.95 -2.64 3.00
CA LEU A 10 -12.17 -1.67 2.21
C LEU A 10 -12.78 -1.44 0.82
N MET A 11 -13.27 -2.48 0.16
CA MET A 11 -13.93 -2.37 -1.14
C MET A 11 -15.24 -1.59 -1.03
N GLN A 12 -16.00 -1.78 0.06
CA GLN A 12 -17.21 -1.00 0.32
C GLN A 12 -16.90 0.47 0.57
N LEU A 13 -15.89 0.77 1.40
CA LEU A 13 -15.43 2.15 1.65
C LEU A 13 -14.94 2.81 0.35
N HIS A 14 -14.29 2.06 -0.54
CA HIS A 14 -13.89 2.55 -1.85
C HIS A 14 -15.09 2.94 -2.72
N ALA A 15 -16.12 2.10 -2.77
CA ALA A 15 -17.34 2.41 -3.52
C ALA A 15 -18.03 3.68 -2.96
N GLN A 16 -18.13 3.79 -1.64
CA GLN A 16 -18.68 4.99 -0.99
C GLN A 16 -17.87 6.23 -1.30
N ARG A 17 -16.53 6.13 -1.28
CA ARG A 17 -15.61 7.21 -1.67
C ARG A 17 -15.86 7.66 -3.12
N GLU A 18 -16.04 6.73 -4.05
CA GLU A 18 -16.35 7.07 -5.45
C GLU A 18 -17.68 7.81 -5.59
N ASP A 19 -18.70 7.41 -4.85
CA ASP A 19 -20.00 8.09 -4.89
C ASP A 19 -19.90 9.51 -4.33
N ILE A 20 -19.15 9.72 -3.24
CA ILE A 20 -18.86 11.06 -2.73
C ILE A 20 -18.11 11.89 -3.78
N PHE A 21 -17.11 11.34 -4.47
CA PHE A 21 -16.43 12.07 -5.54
C PHE A 21 -17.36 12.46 -6.68
N LYS A 22 -18.31 11.60 -7.06
CA LYS A 22 -19.32 11.95 -8.07
C LYS A 22 -20.15 13.14 -7.60
N THR A 23 -20.64 13.13 -6.36
CA THR A 23 -21.43 14.25 -5.82
C THR A 23 -20.64 15.56 -5.76
N ILE A 24 -19.35 15.51 -5.36
CA ILE A 24 -18.46 16.68 -5.38
C ILE A 24 -18.31 17.18 -6.82
N LYS A 25 -18.05 16.28 -7.77
CA LYS A 25 -17.83 16.64 -9.17
C LYS A 25 -19.06 17.30 -9.79
N GLU A 26 -20.25 16.77 -9.54
CA GLU A 26 -21.52 17.32 -10.03
C GLU A 26 -21.80 18.71 -9.44
N ALA A 27 -21.61 18.87 -8.12
CA ALA A 27 -21.80 20.16 -7.46
C ALA A 27 -20.76 21.20 -7.91
N MET A 28 -19.51 20.77 -8.11
CA MET A 28 -18.44 21.63 -8.64
C MET A 28 -18.70 22.04 -10.08
N SER A 29 -19.14 21.13 -10.95
CA SER A 29 -19.47 21.47 -12.34
C SER A 29 -20.63 22.44 -12.42
N PHE A 30 -21.63 22.30 -11.54
CA PHE A 30 -22.69 23.31 -11.42
C PHE A 30 -22.12 24.67 -11.00
N LEU A 31 -21.28 24.72 -9.97
CA LEU A 31 -20.68 25.97 -9.50
C LEU A 31 -19.79 26.64 -10.55
N GLU A 32 -19.08 25.89 -11.38
CA GLU A 32 -18.27 26.41 -12.49
C GLU A 32 -19.12 27.14 -13.55
N THR A 33 -20.39 26.77 -13.71
CA THR A 33 -21.31 27.49 -14.61
C THR A 33 -21.85 28.80 -14.03
N THR A 34 -21.63 29.04 -12.73
CA THR A 34 -22.11 30.25 -12.06
C THR A 34 -21.00 31.29 -11.92
N PRO A 35 -21.31 32.60 -12.02
CA PRO A 35 -20.29 33.67 -11.98
C PRO A 35 -19.54 33.73 -10.64
N VAL A 36 -20.13 33.17 -9.58
CA VAL A 36 -19.62 33.23 -8.21
C VAL A 36 -18.70 32.07 -7.86
N GLY A 37 -18.83 30.92 -8.54
CA GLY A 37 -18.08 29.70 -8.22
C GLY A 37 -18.22 29.24 -6.76
N LEU A 38 -17.19 28.54 -6.26
CA LEU A 38 -17.19 27.99 -4.89
C LEU A 38 -16.96 29.03 -3.79
N ARG A 39 -16.19 30.10 -4.06
CA ARG A 39 -15.72 31.06 -3.04
C ARG A 39 -16.08 32.51 -3.29
N GLY A 40 -16.64 32.88 -4.44
CA GLY A 40 -16.95 34.28 -4.74
C GLY A 40 -18.04 34.86 -3.84
N SER A 41 -18.13 36.19 -3.83
CA SER A 41 -19.12 36.94 -3.07
C SER A 41 -20.54 36.73 -3.62
N LEU A 42 -21.49 36.38 -2.75
CA LEU A 42 -22.92 36.31 -3.07
C LEU A 42 -23.60 37.69 -3.13
N VAL A 43 -22.79 38.74 -2.96
CA VAL A 43 -23.21 40.12 -2.86
C VAL A 43 -22.48 40.90 -3.97
N ASP A 44 -23.15 41.89 -4.52
CA ASP A 44 -22.58 42.83 -5.48
C ASP A 44 -21.64 43.85 -4.80
N GLU A 45 -21.20 44.86 -5.56
CA GLU A 45 -20.30 45.92 -5.07
C GLU A 45 -21.01 46.92 -4.13
N GLU A 46 -22.33 47.00 -4.20
CA GLU A 46 -23.15 47.93 -3.42
C GLU A 46 -23.64 47.32 -2.09
N GLY A 47 -23.51 46.00 -1.92
CA GLY A 47 -23.90 45.29 -0.71
C GLY A 47 -25.23 44.56 -0.81
N PHE A 48 -25.81 44.43 -2.02
CA PHE A 48 -27.08 43.77 -2.25
C PHE A 48 -26.91 42.34 -2.81
N PRO A 49 -27.89 41.44 -2.59
CA PRO A 49 -27.87 40.11 -3.17
C PRO A 49 -27.79 40.18 -4.70
N ARG A 50 -26.85 39.44 -5.30
CA ARG A 50 -26.72 39.40 -6.77
C ARG A 50 -27.98 38.84 -7.43
N ASP A 51 -28.32 39.40 -8.58
CA ASP A 51 -29.42 38.99 -9.46
C ASP A 51 -28.95 38.15 -10.67
N ASP A 52 -27.64 38.15 -10.94
CA ASP A 52 -26.99 37.42 -12.05
C ASP A 52 -27.04 35.88 -11.92
N CYS A 53 -27.42 35.35 -10.75
CA CYS A 53 -27.50 33.91 -10.50
C CYS A 53 -28.47 33.54 -9.36
N ASP A 54 -28.90 32.28 -9.33
CA ASP A 54 -29.68 31.74 -8.22
C ASP A 54 -28.79 31.50 -6.99
N LEU A 55 -28.78 32.48 -6.08
CA LEU A 55 -28.02 32.45 -4.82
C LEU A 55 -28.37 31.25 -3.93
N TYR A 56 -29.62 30.79 -3.97
CA TYR A 56 -30.06 29.68 -3.15
C TYR A 56 -29.51 28.35 -3.69
N ALA A 57 -29.54 28.16 -5.01
CA ALA A 57 -28.91 27.03 -5.66
C ALA A 57 -27.38 27.02 -5.43
N VAL A 58 -26.71 28.16 -5.59
CA VAL A 58 -25.26 28.30 -5.33
C VAL A 58 -24.93 27.98 -3.88
N ARG A 59 -25.67 28.52 -2.90
CA ARG A 59 -25.44 28.24 -1.48
C ARG A 59 -25.61 26.75 -1.18
N ARG A 60 -26.62 26.10 -1.75
CA ARG A 60 -26.84 24.67 -1.57
C ARG A 60 -25.69 23.87 -2.17
N ALA A 61 -25.26 24.17 -3.39
CA ALA A 61 -24.15 23.47 -4.03
C ALA A 61 -22.84 23.64 -3.23
N ARG A 62 -22.53 24.86 -2.74
CA ARG A 62 -21.37 25.09 -1.85
C ARG A 62 -21.45 24.28 -0.57
N HIS A 63 -22.63 24.22 0.05
CA HIS A 63 -22.85 23.41 1.25
C HIS A 63 -22.62 21.92 0.95
N THR A 64 -23.20 21.40 -0.13
CA THR A 64 -22.99 20.02 -0.57
C THR A 64 -21.51 19.71 -0.77
N VAL A 65 -20.75 20.58 -1.45
CA VAL A 65 -19.30 20.39 -1.63
C VAL A 65 -18.57 20.35 -0.29
N ASN A 66 -18.85 21.30 0.61
CA ASN A 66 -18.17 21.37 1.91
C ASN A 66 -18.47 20.13 2.78
N CYS A 67 -19.72 19.71 2.84
CA CYS A 67 -20.11 18.50 3.57
C CYS A 67 -19.46 17.25 2.95
N ALA A 68 -19.61 17.07 1.64
CA ALA A 68 -19.03 15.93 0.94
C ALA A 68 -17.51 15.86 1.06
N GLN A 69 -16.80 16.99 1.08
CA GLN A 69 -15.36 17.04 1.34
C GLN A 69 -14.98 16.61 2.76
N ASN A 70 -15.81 16.96 3.75
CA ASN A 70 -15.59 16.52 5.13
C ASN A 70 -15.86 15.01 5.27
N ASP A 71 -16.94 14.53 4.65
CA ASP A 71 -17.28 13.12 4.64
C ASP A 71 -16.20 12.29 3.92
N LEU A 72 -15.69 12.79 2.80
CA LEU A 72 -14.56 12.18 2.08
C LEU A 72 -13.34 12.01 2.99
N LYS A 73 -12.97 13.05 3.75
CA LYS A 73 -11.83 12.99 4.69
C LYS A 73 -12.07 11.94 5.78
N ALA A 74 -13.30 11.83 6.28
CA ALA A 74 -13.65 10.83 7.28
C ALA A 74 -13.55 9.40 6.70
N ILE A 75 -14.04 9.18 5.47
CA ILE A 75 -13.90 7.89 4.79
C ILE A 75 -12.43 7.57 4.53
N GLU A 76 -11.64 8.51 4.05
CA GLU A 76 -10.22 8.27 3.82
C GLU A 76 -9.48 7.93 5.11
N ALA A 77 -9.76 8.60 6.23
CA ALA A 77 -9.21 8.25 7.54
C ALA A 77 -9.54 6.80 7.95
N THR A 78 -10.81 6.39 7.83
CA THR A 78 -11.23 5.02 8.15
C THR A 78 -10.60 3.98 7.22
N MET A 79 -10.44 4.31 5.92
CA MET A 79 -9.72 3.45 4.96
C MET A 79 -8.26 3.26 5.36
N PHE A 80 -7.56 4.33 5.80
CA PHE A 80 -6.17 4.23 6.25
C PHE A 80 -6.03 3.30 7.47
N GLU A 81 -6.90 3.44 8.48
CA GLU A 81 -6.91 2.58 9.66
C GLU A 81 -7.13 1.10 9.29
N LYS A 82 -8.06 0.82 8.38
CA LYS A 82 -8.37 -0.54 7.93
C LYS A 82 -7.22 -1.15 7.11
N LEU A 83 -6.54 -0.33 6.31
CA LEU A 83 -5.39 -0.75 5.53
C LEU A 83 -4.21 -1.09 6.44
N GLU A 84 -3.98 -0.29 7.49
CA GLU A 84 -2.98 -0.59 8.52
C GLU A 84 -3.28 -1.93 9.22
N GLN A 85 -4.52 -2.17 9.63
CA GLN A 85 -4.95 -3.44 10.23
C GLN A 85 -4.70 -4.63 9.30
N LEU A 86 -4.99 -4.47 8.00
CA LEU A 86 -4.73 -5.51 7.00
C LEU A 86 -3.23 -5.80 6.86
N HIS A 87 -2.39 -4.76 6.82
CA HIS A 87 -0.93 -4.92 6.75
C HIS A 87 -0.36 -5.58 8.00
N MET A 88 -0.81 -5.20 9.19
CA MET A 88 -0.41 -5.84 10.44
C MET A 88 -0.79 -7.33 10.44
N ALA A 89 -2.05 -7.65 10.12
CA ALA A 89 -2.53 -9.03 10.07
C ALA A 89 -1.77 -9.88 9.04
N LYS A 90 -1.45 -9.33 7.86
CA LYS A 90 -0.61 -10.04 6.88
C LYS A 90 0.83 -10.20 7.35
N ARG A 91 1.41 -9.21 8.04
CA ARG A 91 2.78 -9.31 8.55
C ARG A 91 2.91 -10.45 9.56
N GLU A 92 1.94 -10.59 10.45
CA GLU A 92 1.90 -11.70 11.42
C GLU A 92 1.87 -13.06 10.71
N THR A 93 1.03 -13.25 9.68
CA THR A 93 1.00 -14.50 8.92
C THR A 93 2.30 -14.75 8.15
N THR A 94 2.86 -13.71 7.54
CA THR A 94 4.10 -13.84 6.73
C THR A 94 5.30 -14.17 7.61
N THR A 95 5.43 -13.54 8.79
CA THR A 95 6.52 -13.85 9.73
C THR A 95 6.47 -15.31 10.19
N MET A 96 5.28 -15.86 10.46
CA MET A 96 5.14 -17.28 10.79
C MET A 96 5.52 -18.20 9.63
N GLU A 97 5.17 -17.84 8.41
CA GLU A 97 5.54 -18.61 7.21
C GLU A 97 7.05 -18.53 6.92
N GLU A 98 7.68 -17.38 7.16
CA GLU A 98 9.11 -17.17 6.96
C GLU A 98 9.95 -18.02 7.93
N VAL A 99 9.60 -18.13 9.22
CA VAL A 99 10.34 -19.02 10.16
C VAL A 99 10.22 -20.50 9.75
N VAL A 100 9.06 -20.91 9.25
CA VAL A 100 8.82 -22.29 8.77
C VAL A 100 9.57 -22.55 7.46
N ASN A 101 9.70 -21.54 6.60
CA ASN A 101 10.43 -21.67 5.35
C ASN A 101 11.95 -21.64 5.56
N GLU A 102 12.45 -20.81 6.48
CA GLU A 102 13.87 -20.76 6.86
C GLU A 102 14.36 -22.08 7.47
N SER A 103 13.55 -22.70 8.33
CA SER A 103 13.85 -24.02 8.89
C SER A 103 13.91 -25.09 7.79
N LYS A 104 12.93 -25.14 6.89
CA LYS A 104 12.94 -26.04 5.72
C LYS A 104 14.12 -25.79 4.78
N GLN A 105 14.51 -24.53 4.56
CA GLN A 105 15.65 -24.17 3.74
C GLN A 105 16.98 -24.60 4.37
N ARG A 106 17.13 -24.43 5.70
CA ARG A 106 18.30 -24.92 6.45
C ARG A 106 18.44 -26.44 6.36
N ASP A 107 17.33 -27.16 6.52
CA ASP A 107 17.31 -28.62 6.43
C ASP A 107 17.67 -29.09 5.01
N MET A 108 17.09 -28.49 3.96
CA MET A 108 17.45 -28.79 2.56
C MET A 108 18.93 -28.48 2.26
N LEU A 109 19.46 -27.37 2.76
CA LEU A 109 20.85 -26.99 2.51
C LEU A 109 21.82 -27.96 3.21
N ALA A 110 21.49 -28.40 4.42
CA ALA A 110 22.26 -29.39 5.16
C ALA A 110 22.24 -30.76 4.46
N GLU A 111 21.10 -31.17 3.93
CA GLU A 111 20.95 -32.43 3.22
C GLU A 111 21.72 -32.42 1.89
N LYS A 112 21.70 -31.30 1.16
CA LYS A 112 22.48 -31.11 -0.07
C LYS A 112 23.99 -31.15 0.20
N LYS A 113 24.47 -30.53 1.29
CA LYS A 113 25.88 -30.63 1.72
C LYS A 113 26.28 -32.08 2.04
N ARG A 114 25.43 -32.82 2.76
CA ARG A 114 25.67 -34.25 3.08
C ARG A 114 25.71 -35.12 1.82
N ALA A 115 24.85 -34.86 0.84
CA ALA A 115 24.84 -35.58 -0.43
C ALA A 115 26.12 -35.34 -1.23
N ILE A 116 26.59 -34.08 -1.33
CA ILE A 116 27.86 -33.73 -1.97
C ILE A 116 29.02 -34.43 -1.25
N GLN A 117 29.03 -34.41 0.08
CA GLN A 117 30.09 -35.05 0.86
C GLN A 117 30.15 -36.57 0.65
N ARG A 118 29.01 -37.28 0.62
CA ARG A 118 28.99 -38.70 0.25
C ARG A 118 29.52 -38.96 -1.15
N CYS A 119 29.12 -38.14 -2.13
CA CYS A 119 29.57 -38.28 -3.51
C CYS A 119 31.09 -38.06 -3.64
N MET A 120 31.65 -37.15 -2.85
CA MET A 120 33.09 -36.88 -2.82
C MET A 120 33.88 -37.98 -2.11
N SER A 121 33.39 -38.52 -0.99
CA SER A 121 34.05 -39.61 -0.25
C SER A 121 34.10 -40.94 -1.01
N ALA A 122 33.19 -41.17 -1.96
CA ALA A 122 33.16 -42.38 -2.78
C ALA A 122 34.19 -42.37 -3.93
N LYS A 123 34.76 -41.20 -4.26
CA LYS A 123 35.70 -41.06 -5.37
C LYS A 123 37.13 -41.30 -4.87
N LYS A 124 37.93 -42.05 -5.64
CA LYS A 124 39.35 -42.19 -5.34
C LYS A 124 40.06 -40.84 -5.55
N PRO A 125 40.88 -40.37 -4.58
CA PRO A 125 41.69 -39.18 -4.79
C PRO A 125 42.71 -39.44 -5.90
N PHE A 126 42.83 -38.49 -6.82
CA PHE A 126 43.71 -38.62 -8.00
C PHE A 126 44.81 -37.56 -8.05
N VAL A 127 44.74 -36.53 -7.19
CA VAL A 127 45.72 -35.43 -7.11
C VAL A 127 46.00 -35.11 -5.65
N ARG A 128 47.25 -34.76 -5.35
CA ARG A 128 47.70 -34.23 -4.05
C ARG A 128 48.19 -32.80 -4.25
N VAL A 129 47.69 -31.88 -3.43
CA VAL A 129 48.18 -30.49 -3.41
C VAL A 129 49.56 -30.47 -2.75
N VAL A 130 50.55 -29.88 -3.41
CA VAL A 130 51.95 -29.88 -2.95
C VAL A 130 52.34 -28.56 -2.27
N SER A 131 51.80 -27.43 -2.74
CA SER A 131 51.99 -26.13 -2.11
C SER A 131 50.80 -25.23 -2.42
N VAL A 132 50.47 -24.35 -1.48
CA VAL A 132 49.49 -23.28 -1.64
C VAL A 132 50.22 -21.96 -1.42
N ARG A 133 50.02 -20.99 -2.33
CA ARG A 133 50.66 -19.67 -2.24
C ARG A 133 49.74 -18.71 -1.48
N GLU A 134 50.33 -17.86 -0.65
CA GLU A 134 49.63 -16.75 0.02
C GLU A 134 48.94 -15.84 -1.01
N GLY A 135 47.70 -15.44 -0.72
CA GLY A 135 46.86 -14.63 -1.62
C GLY A 135 46.24 -15.39 -2.79
N SER A 136 46.28 -16.73 -2.80
CA SER A 136 45.56 -17.54 -3.79
C SER A 136 44.12 -17.86 -3.35
N PRO A 137 43.18 -18.16 -4.26
CA PRO A 137 41.81 -18.55 -3.90
C PRO A 137 41.74 -19.78 -2.98
N ALA A 138 42.72 -20.67 -3.05
CA ALA A 138 42.83 -21.82 -2.15
C ALA A 138 43.26 -21.42 -0.73
N ALA A 139 44.16 -20.43 -0.61
CA ALA A 139 44.54 -19.83 0.67
C ALA A 139 43.34 -19.15 1.35
N GLU A 140 42.56 -18.36 0.60
CA GLU A 140 41.35 -17.69 1.10
C GLU A 140 40.26 -18.68 1.53
N ALA A 141 40.19 -19.83 0.86
CA ALA A 141 39.28 -20.92 1.23
C ALA A 141 39.76 -21.74 2.46
N GLY A 142 40.90 -21.38 3.07
CA GLY A 142 41.42 -22.02 4.29
C GLY A 142 42.19 -23.33 4.07
N LEU A 143 42.79 -23.52 2.89
CA LEU A 143 43.64 -24.69 2.58
C LEU A 143 45.14 -24.47 2.88
N LEU A 144 45.52 -23.31 3.44
CA LEU A 144 46.88 -23.00 3.90
C LEU A 144 47.16 -23.63 5.27
#